data_AF-A0A830CBB4-F1
#
_entry.id   AF-A0A830CBB4-F1
#
_cell.length_a   1.000
_cell.length_b   1.000
_cell.length_c   1.000
_cell.angle_alpha   90.00
_cell.angle_beta   90.00
_cell.angle_gamma   90.00
#
_symmetry.space_group_name_H-M   'P 1'
#
loop_
_entity.id
_entity.type
_entity.pdbx_description
1 polymer ?
#
loop_
_entity_poly.entity_id
_entity_poly.type
_entity_poly.pdbx_seq_one_letter_code
_entity_poly.pdbx_strand_id
1 'polypeptide(L)'
;MGLSKQLKLSRNQPLKWHMWLTVALWDPKWSKQRIMLTKPISLVYAVDDIFDLYGTLQELTLFTEAVNQWDMNAAEKLPGYMRTCFMAVYDTTHEISRMVFEEHGWNPIEFLIKEWRNLFNAFLKEAKWFSSGEMPKAKEYLKNGVISSGVVMVLAHLFFLMGNCLTKETEILLSNDGVTYSVAKLLRLVDDLGTAQDEQQEGYDGSYIECYMKEHDGHSLESVHEHVMAMVSDTWETLNKQGLCSTSPFSPSFRKACLNAARMVPTMYGYGENHRLPVLEHHIKSLLRDTTFTKSIME
;
A
#
# COMPACT_ATOMS: atom_id res chain seq x y z
N MET A 1 12.66 -7.61 -11.29
CA MET A 1 11.26 -7.41 -11.74
C MET A 1 11.18 -6.84 -13.15
N GLY A 2 12.06 -5.94 -13.59
CA GLY A 2 12.16 -5.55 -15.02
C GLY A 2 11.03 -4.67 -15.56
N LEU A 3 10.10 -4.26 -14.68
CA LEU A 3 8.91 -3.47 -15.02
C LEU A 3 9.24 -2.07 -15.53
N SER A 4 10.30 -1.43 -15.01
CA SER A 4 10.70 -0.06 -15.39
C SER A 4 11.06 0.11 -16.87
N LYS A 5 11.33 -0.98 -17.60
CA LYS A 5 11.56 -0.92 -19.06
C LYS A 5 10.26 -0.84 -19.88
N GLN A 6 9.15 -1.32 -19.32
CA GLN A 6 7.85 -1.40 -19.98
C GLN A 6 6.88 -0.33 -19.47
N LEU A 7 6.98 0.04 -18.19
CA LEU A 7 6.20 1.08 -17.55
C LEU A 7 7.05 2.35 -17.41
N LYS A 8 7.04 3.22 -18.42
CA LYS A 8 7.90 4.42 -18.46
C LYS A 8 7.39 5.59 -17.62
N LEU A 9 6.08 5.72 -17.48
CA LEU A 9 5.37 6.67 -16.61
C LEU A 9 5.21 6.17 -15.16
N SER A 10 5.54 4.90 -14.86
CA SER A 10 5.38 4.39 -13.50
C SER A 10 6.47 4.93 -12.59
N ARG A 11 6.12 5.22 -11.34
CA ARG A 11 7.04 5.54 -10.26
C ARG A 11 8.07 4.41 -10.14
N ASN A 12 9.35 4.77 -10.20
CA ASN A 12 10.47 3.84 -10.00
C ASN A 12 11.37 4.33 -8.86
N GLN A 13 10.88 4.21 -7.63
CA GLN A 13 11.52 4.77 -6.45
C GLN A 13 11.88 3.69 -5.41
N PRO A 14 12.69 2.67 -5.77
CA PRO A 14 12.99 1.53 -4.88
C PRO A 14 13.60 1.94 -3.55
N LEU A 15 14.30 3.08 -3.51
CA LEU A 15 14.85 3.62 -2.28
C LEU A 15 13.76 4.23 -1.39
N LYS A 16 12.83 5.01 -1.94
CA LYS A 16 11.64 5.51 -1.21
C LYS A 16 10.87 4.33 -0.61
N TRP A 17 10.65 3.27 -1.40
CA TRP A 17 9.94 2.08 -0.97
C TRP A 17 10.67 1.31 0.13
N HIS A 18 12.00 1.19 0.04
CA HIS A 18 12.81 0.55 1.07
C HIS A 18 12.81 1.33 2.41
N MET A 19 12.71 2.67 2.35
CA MET A 19 12.74 3.52 3.54
C MET A 19 11.59 3.27 4.52
N TRP A 20 10.40 2.87 4.04
CA TRP A 20 9.31 2.37 4.90
C TRP A 20 9.83 1.31 5.90
N LEU A 21 10.66 0.40 5.40
CA LEU A 21 11.07 -0.79 6.11
C LEU A 21 12.26 -0.55 7.02
N THR A 22 13.10 0.44 6.73
CA THR A 22 14.20 0.86 7.62
C THR A 22 13.67 1.35 8.96
N VAL A 23 12.49 1.99 8.98
CA VAL A 23 11.86 2.45 10.24
C VAL A 23 10.93 1.39 10.82
N ALA A 24 10.09 0.75 9.99
CA ALA A 24 9.19 -0.32 10.44
C ALA A 24 9.96 -1.45 11.14
N LEU A 25 11.11 -1.83 10.56
CA LEU A 25 11.96 -2.94 10.98
C LEU A 25 13.39 -2.46 11.26
N TRP A 26 13.56 -1.49 12.17
CA TRP A 26 14.86 -0.87 12.46
C TRP A 26 15.95 -1.81 13.00
N ASP A 27 15.57 -2.91 13.66
CA ASP A 27 16.54 -3.87 14.22
C ASP A 27 17.32 -4.57 13.08
N PRO A 28 18.66 -4.62 13.12
CA PRO A 28 19.49 -5.24 12.09
C PRO A 28 19.10 -6.69 11.76
N LYS A 29 18.55 -7.44 12.72
CA LYS A 29 18.13 -8.85 12.50
C LYS A 29 17.06 -9.00 11.41
N TRP A 30 16.30 -7.95 11.13
CA TRP A 30 15.23 -7.96 10.12
C TRP A 30 15.71 -7.64 8.70
N SER A 31 17.01 -7.67 8.43
CA SER A 31 17.59 -7.32 7.12
C SER A 31 16.95 -8.10 5.97
N LYS A 32 16.80 -9.42 6.12
CA LYS A 32 16.20 -10.29 5.11
C LYS A 32 14.74 -9.91 4.84
N GLN A 33 13.98 -9.67 5.90
CA GLN A 33 12.57 -9.27 5.82
C GLN A 33 12.41 -7.89 5.18
N ARG A 34 13.31 -6.93 5.46
CA ARG A 34 13.31 -5.62 4.76
C ARG A 34 13.50 -5.79 3.26
N ILE A 35 14.44 -6.61 2.82
CA ILE A 35 14.68 -6.85 1.38
C ILE A 35 13.47 -7.51 0.74
N MET A 36 12.92 -8.55 1.37
CA MET A 36 11.78 -9.29 0.83
C MET A 36 10.52 -8.45 0.74
N LEU A 37 10.24 -7.65 1.77
CA LEU A 37 9.06 -6.82 1.83
C LEU A 37 9.16 -5.56 0.95
N THR A 38 10.37 -5.17 0.52
CA THR A 38 10.53 -4.09 -0.47
C THR A 38 9.88 -4.46 -1.81
N LYS A 39 9.92 -5.75 -2.19
CA LYS A 39 9.35 -6.26 -3.45
C LYS A 39 7.83 -6.06 -3.55
N PRO A 40 6.99 -6.54 -2.62
CA PRO A 40 5.55 -6.31 -2.68
C PRO A 40 5.20 -4.83 -2.57
N ILE A 41 5.92 -4.02 -1.79
CA ILE A 41 5.71 -2.54 -1.79
C ILE A 41 5.91 -1.98 -3.19
N SER A 42 7.02 -2.34 -3.85
CA SER A 42 7.31 -1.90 -5.23
C SER A 42 6.20 -2.32 -6.21
N LEU A 43 5.65 -3.53 -6.02
CA LEU A 43 4.58 -4.05 -6.86
C LEU A 43 3.24 -3.36 -6.60
N VAL A 44 2.93 -2.95 -5.36
CA VAL A 44 1.75 -2.11 -5.08
C VAL A 44 1.80 -0.85 -5.93
N TYR A 45 2.91 -0.08 -5.86
CA TYR A 45 3.07 1.13 -6.66
C TYR A 45 2.99 0.86 -8.17
N ALA A 46 3.61 -0.22 -8.64
CA ALA A 46 3.56 -0.58 -10.06
C ALA A 46 2.15 -0.97 -10.53
N VAL A 47 1.36 -1.63 -9.67
CA VAL A 47 -0.03 -1.97 -9.97
C VAL A 47 -0.90 -0.72 -9.94
N ASP A 48 -0.77 0.11 -8.91
CA ASP A 48 -1.44 1.42 -8.79
C ASP A 48 -1.24 2.26 -10.05
N ASP A 49 0.02 2.44 -10.47
CA ASP A 49 0.34 3.16 -11.71
C ASP A 49 -0.31 2.53 -12.96
N ILE A 50 -0.37 1.19 -13.04
CA ILE A 50 -1.07 0.51 -14.15
C ILE A 50 -2.56 0.86 -14.17
N PHE A 51 -3.21 0.88 -13.00
CA PHE A 51 -4.63 1.20 -12.87
C PHE A 51 -4.92 2.67 -13.20
N ASP A 52 -4.02 3.58 -12.84
CA ASP A 52 -4.27 5.02 -12.97
C ASP A 52 -3.79 5.61 -14.31
N LEU A 53 -2.67 5.11 -14.86
CA LEU A 53 -1.97 5.76 -15.97
C LEU A 53 -1.97 4.98 -17.29
N TYR A 54 -2.20 3.66 -17.26
CA TYR A 54 -1.99 2.81 -18.44
C TYR A 54 -3.23 2.04 -18.89
N GLY A 55 -3.89 1.36 -17.96
CA GLY A 55 -4.88 0.36 -18.31
C GLY A 55 -6.20 0.98 -18.71
N THR A 56 -6.77 0.53 -19.82
CA THR A 56 -8.19 0.75 -20.09
C THR A 56 -9.04 -0.08 -19.12
N LEU A 57 -10.27 0.34 -18.81
CA LEU A 57 -11.16 -0.41 -17.91
C LEU A 57 -11.34 -1.88 -18.33
N GLN A 58 -11.35 -2.16 -19.64
CA GLN A 58 -11.42 -3.52 -20.16
C GLN A 58 -10.16 -4.33 -19.84
N GLU A 59 -8.97 -3.76 -20.07
CA GLU A 59 -7.70 -4.41 -19.74
C GLU A 59 -7.55 -4.62 -18.23
N LEU A 60 -7.92 -3.62 -17.41
CA LEU A 60 -7.89 -3.71 -15.95
C LEU A 60 -8.84 -4.80 -15.44
N THR A 61 -10.01 -4.95 -16.06
CA THR A 61 -10.94 -6.05 -15.74
C THR A 61 -10.31 -7.41 -16.02
N LEU A 62 -9.65 -7.57 -17.18
CA LEU A 62 -8.94 -8.82 -17.52
C LEU A 62 -7.74 -9.06 -16.59
N PHE A 63 -7.04 -8.01 -16.18
CA PHE A 63 -5.90 -8.10 -15.29
C PHE A 63 -6.32 -8.57 -13.89
N THR A 64 -7.35 -7.95 -13.32
CA THR A 64 -7.96 -8.38 -12.05
C THR A 64 -8.49 -9.81 -12.14
N GLU A 65 -9.10 -10.20 -13.26
CA GLU A 65 -9.58 -11.57 -13.44
C GLU A 65 -8.44 -12.59 -13.45
N ALA A 66 -7.31 -12.29 -14.10
CA ALA A 66 -6.13 -13.15 -14.08
C ALA A 66 -5.58 -13.35 -12.66
N VAL A 67 -5.61 -12.29 -11.82
CA VAL A 67 -5.23 -12.37 -10.39
C VAL A 67 -6.26 -13.15 -9.56
N ASN A 68 -7.55 -12.96 -9.83
CA ASN A 68 -8.61 -13.72 -9.18
C ASN A 68 -8.51 -15.22 -9.47
N GLN A 69 -8.26 -15.60 -10.72
CA GLN A 69 -8.02 -17.00 -11.09
C GLN A 69 -6.66 -17.48 -10.60
N TRP A 70 -5.69 -16.56 -10.45
CA TRP A 70 -4.29 -16.86 -10.15
C TRP A 70 -3.69 -17.84 -11.19
N ASP A 71 -4.06 -17.65 -12.45
CA ASP A 71 -3.70 -18.54 -13.58
C ASP A 71 -2.77 -17.82 -14.58
N MET A 72 -1.63 -18.44 -14.86
CA MET A 72 -0.65 -17.96 -15.84
C MET A 72 -1.20 -17.98 -17.27
N ASN A 73 -2.12 -18.88 -17.60
CA ASN A 73 -2.74 -18.94 -18.93
C ASN A 73 -3.69 -17.77 -19.15
N ALA A 74 -4.42 -17.34 -18.11
CA ALA A 74 -5.25 -16.15 -18.16
C ALA A 74 -4.40 -14.90 -18.44
N ALA A 75 -3.17 -14.85 -17.91
CA ALA A 75 -2.22 -13.77 -18.13
C ALA A 75 -1.65 -13.71 -19.56
N GLU A 76 -1.75 -14.77 -20.37
CA GLU A 76 -1.29 -14.75 -21.77
C GLU A 76 -2.10 -13.80 -22.65
N LYS A 77 -3.35 -13.54 -22.28
CA LYS A 77 -4.26 -12.62 -22.99
C LYS A 77 -4.01 -11.15 -22.63
N LEU A 78 -3.17 -10.88 -21.63
CA LEU A 78 -2.90 -9.53 -21.17
C LEU A 78 -1.84 -8.84 -22.04
N PRO A 79 -1.87 -7.49 -22.11
CA PRO A 79 -0.75 -6.72 -22.64
C PRO A 79 0.57 -7.11 -21.96
N GLY A 80 1.69 -7.00 -22.70
CA GLY A 80 3.00 -7.45 -22.24
C GLY A 80 3.43 -6.89 -20.88
N TYR A 81 3.10 -5.63 -20.60
CA TYR A 81 3.43 -4.97 -19.33
C TYR A 81 2.60 -5.52 -18.16
N MET A 82 1.28 -5.73 -18.34
CA MET A 82 0.40 -6.33 -17.34
C MET A 82 0.79 -7.79 -17.06
N ARG A 83 1.12 -8.54 -18.12
CA ARG A 83 1.63 -9.91 -17.98
C ARG A 83 2.94 -9.93 -17.18
N THR A 84 3.87 -9.03 -17.48
CA THR A 84 5.13 -8.92 -16.73
C THR A 84 4.88 -8.56 -15.27
N CYS A 85 3.92 -7.67 -14.99
CA CYS A 85 3.52 -7.30 -13.63
C CYS A 85 2.90 -8.49 -12.90
N PHE A 86 1.97 -9.21 -13.52
CA PHE A 86 1.38 -10.43 -12.99
C PHE A 86 2.43 -11.47 -12.62
N MET A 87 3.38 -11.74 -13.53
CA MET A 87 4.48 -12.68 -13.26
C MET A 87 5.32 -12.23 -12.07
N ALA A 88 5.61 -10.93 -11.95
CA ALA A 88 6.37 -10.41 -10.81
C ALA A 88 5.59 -10.54 -9.49
N VAL A 89 4.27 -10.33 -9.49
CA VAL A 89 3.39 -10.59 -8.34
C VAL A 89 3.40 -12.07 -7.98
N TYR A 90 3.22 -12.95 -8.96
CA TYR A 90 3.22 -14.40 -8.78
C TYR A 90 4.55 -14.88 -8.17
N ASP A 91 5.67 -14.55 -8.82
CA ASP A 91 7.01 -15.00 -8.42
C ASP A 91 7.38 -14.48 -7.03
N THR A 92 7.13 -13.20 -6.75
CA THR A 92 7.42 -12.59 -5.44
C THR A 92 6.60 -13.25 -4.33
N THR A 93 5.32 -13.53 -4.58
CA THR A 93 4.44 -14.15 -3.59
C THR A 93 4.87 -15.58 -3.28
N HIS A 94 5.26 -16.35 -4.30
CA HIS A 94 5.80 -17.71 -4.10
C HIS A 94 7.17 -17.71 -3.43
N GLU A 95 8.04 -16.75 -3.75
CA GLU A 95 9.34 -16.59 -3.11
C GLU A 95 9.19 -16.30 -1.61
N ILE A 96 8.31 -15.36 -1.24
CA ILE A 96 8.00 -15.06 0.16
C ILE A 96 7.40 -16.28 0.85
N SER A 97 6.43 -16.94 0.23
CA SER A 97 5.78 -18.13 0.80
C SER A 97 6.76 -19.27 1.05
N ARG A 98 7.69 -19.50 0.11
CA ARG A 98 8.77 -20.49 0.27
C ARG A 98 9.70 -20.13 1.42
N MET A 99 10.10 -18.87 1.53
CA MET A 99 10.92 -18.40 2.65
C MET A 99 10.24 -18.62 4.00
N VAL A 100 8.94 -18.31 4.10
CA VAL A 100 8.17 -18.53 5.33
C VAL A 100 8.11 -20.02 5.66
N PHE A 101 7.89 -20.87 4.66
CA PHE A 101 7.89 -22.32 4.85
C PHE A 101 9.25 -22.85 5.32
N GLU A 102 10.35 -22.42 4.70
CA GLU A 102 11.71 -22.83 5.06
C GLU A 102 12.12 -22.37 6.48
N GLU A 103 11.72 -21.17 6.90
CA GLU A 103 12.10 -20.62 8.20
C GLU A 103 11.18 -21.03 9.34
N HIS A 104 9.88 -21.17 9.08
CA HIS A 104 8.85 -21.32 10.12
C HIS A 104 8.06 -22.62 10.01
N GLY A 105 8.09 -23.33 8.87
CA GLY A 105 7.50 -24.67 8.71
C GLY A 105 6.05 -24.71 8.22
N TRP A 106 5.45 -23.58 7.82
CA TRP A 106 4.13 -23.52 7.20
C TRP A 106 4.10 -22.58 5.99
N ASN A 107 3.16 -22.82 5.07
CA ASN A 107 3.06 -22.08 3.81
C ASN A 107 1.85 -21.13 3.83
N PRO A 108 2.04 -19.80 3.78
CA PRO A 108 0.96 -18.81 3.81
C PRO A 108 0.36 -18.50 2.43
N ILE A 109 0.74 -19.23 1.37
CA ILE A 109 0.46 -18.87 -0.03
C ILE A 109 -1.02 -18.53 -0.30
N GLU A 110 -1.96 -19.35 0.18
CA GLU A 110 -3.40 -19.14 -0.05
C GLU A 110 -3.89 -17.79 0.50
N PHE A 111 -3.38 -17.40 1.68
CA PHE A 111 -3.74 -16.13 2.29
C PHE A 111 -3.11 -14.96 1.53
N LEU A 112 -1.84 -15.07 1.15
CA LEU A 112 -1.17 -14.01 0.39
C LEU A 112 -1.81 -13.78 -0.99
N ILE A 113 -2.23 -14.85 -1.67
CA ILE A 113 -3.01 -14.78 -2.91
C ILE A 113 -4.32 -14.05 -2.66
N LYS A 114 -5.05 -14.40 -1.59
CA LYS A 114 -6.30 -13.73 -1.22
C LYS A 114 -6.11 -12.23 -1.00
N GLU A 115 -5.02 -11.80 -0.37
CA GLU A 115 -4.74 -10.37 -0.16
C GLU A 115 -4.40 -9.64 -1.46
N TRP A 116 -3.69 -10.29 -2.40
CA TRP A 116 -3.52 -9.73 -3.75
C TRP A 116 -4.84 -9.59 -4.50
N ARG A 117 -5.72 -10.60 -4.41
CA ARG A 117 -7.07 -10.52 -4.99
C ARG A 117 -7.86 -9.36 -4.39
N ASN A 118 -7.84 -9.20 -3.07
CA ASN A 118 -8.53 -8.09 -2.40
C ASN A 118 -8.05 -6.73 -2.92
N LEU A 119 -6.73 -6.56 -3.04
CA LEU A 119 -6.11 -5.33 -3.56
C LEU A 119 -6.53 -5.04 -5.00
N PHE A 120 -6.40 -6.02 -5.91
CA PHE A 120 -6.76 -5.85 -7.32
C PHE A 120 -8.26 -5.60 -7.54
N ASN A 121 -9.12 -6.20 -6.72
CA ASN A 121 -10.55 -5.92 -6.78
C ASN A 121 -10.87 -4.52 -6.23
N ALA A 122 -10.13 -4.04 -5.22
CA ALA A 122 -10.29 -2.69 -4.70
C ALA A 122 -9.87 -1.63 -5.73
N PHE A 123 -8.72 -1.81 -6.40
CA PHE A 123 -8.30 -0.94 -7.51
C PHE A 123 -9.30 -0.95 -8.67
N LEU A 124 -9.79 -2.12 -9.07
CA LEU A 124 -10.80 -2.20 -10.13
C LEU A 124 -12.11 -1.51 -9.74
N LYS A 125 -12.48 -1.53 -8.46
CA LYS A 125 -13.66 -0.83 -7.96
C LYS A 125 -13.50 0.69 -8.10
N GLU A 126 -12.33 1.21 -7.74
CA GLU A 126 -11.96 2.62 -7.93
C GLU A 126 -11.97 3.02 -9.41
N ALA A 127 -11.28 2.27 -10.26
CA ALA A 127 -11.28 2.52 -11.71
C ALA A 127 -12.71 2.54 -12.30
N LYS A 128 -13.61 1.68 -11.82
CA LYS A 128 -15.03 1.69 -12.23
C LYS A 128 -15.74 2.97 -11.81
N TRP A 129 -15.58 3.41 -10.56
CA TRP A 129 -16.17 4.66 -10.07
C TRP A 129 -15.70 5.87 -10.87
N PHE A 130 -14.39 5.97 -11.13
CA PHE A 130 -13.82 7.10 -11.85
C PHE A 130 -14.22 7.09 -13.32
N SER A 131 -14.26 5.91 -13.96
CA SER A 131 -14.68 5.78 -15.36
C SER A 131 -16.17 6.11 -15.60
N SER A 132 -17.04 5.90 -14.62
CA SER A 132 -18.48 6.20 -14.75
C SER A 132 -18.85 7.64 -14.35
N GLY A 133 -17.97 8.34 -13.63
CA GLY A 133 -18.27 9.64 -13.01
C GLY A 133 -19.20 9.56 -11.79
N GLU A 134 -19.65 8.35 -11.41
CA GLU A 134 -20.52 8.11 -10.26
C GLU A 134 -19.67 7.86 -9.00
N MET A 135 -19.17 8.96 -8.43
CA MET A 135 -18.44 8.89 -7.16
C MET A 135 -19.30 8.25 -6.05
N PRO A 136 -18.72 7.32 -5.27
CA PRO A 136 -19.41 6.67 -4.15
C PRO A 136 -19.63 7.63 -2.97
N LYS A 137 -20.35 7.16 -1.94
CA LYS A 137 -20.41 7.85 -0.65
C LYS A 137 -19.05 7.83 0.04
N ALA A 138 -18.74 8.85 0.84
CA ALA A 138 -17.42 8.99 1.47
C ALA A 138 -17.02 7.79 2.32
N LYS A 139 -17.97 7.23 3.09
CA LYS A 139 -17.72 6.02 3.89
C LYS A 139 -17.46 4.77 3.05
N GLU A 140 -18.12 4.65 1.90
CA GLU A 140 -17.91 3.52 0.99
C GLU A 140 -16.56 3.64 0.27
N TYR A 141 -16.24 4.85 -0.20
CA TYR A 141 -14.91 5.17 -0.72
C TYR A 141 -13.85 4.78 0.31
N LEU A 142 -13.93 5.28 1.55
CA LEU A 142 -12.89 5.03 2.55
C LEU A 142 -12.69 3.55 2.84
N LYS A 143 -13.78 2.77 2.89
CA LYS A 143 -13.69 1.31 3.11
C LYS A 143 -12.90 0.62 1.98
N ASN A 144 -13.10 1.05 0.73
CA ASN A 144 -12.33 0.55 -0.41
C ASN A 144 -10.89 1.11 -0.38
N GLY A 145 -10.76 2.41 -0.16
CA GLY A 145 -9.52 3.18 -0.06
C GLY A 145 -8.52 2.59 0.92
N VAL A 146 -9.00 2.06 2.05
CA VAL A 146 -8.16 1.37 3.04
C VAL A 146 -7.52 0.12 2.41
N ILE A 147 -8.26 -0.63 1.60
CA ILE A 147 -7.75 -1.83 0.92
C ILE A 147 -6.87 -1.46 -0.27
N SER A 148 -7.31 -0.51 -1.12
CA SER A 148 -6.55 -0.04 -2.29
C SER A 148 -5.24 0.64 -1.93
N SER A 149 -5.09 1.16 -0.70
CA SER A 149 -3.78 1.65 -0.20
C SER A 149 -2.65 0.61 -0.25
N GLY A 150 -2.98 -0.68 -0.40
CA GLY A 150 -2.01 -1.79 -0.42
C GLY A 150 -1.37 -2.12 0.94
N VAL A 151 -1.55 -1.29 1.95
CA VAL A 151 -0.94 -1.46 3.28
C VAL A 151 -1.39 -2.74 3.97
N VAL A 152 -2.68 -3.09 3.88
CA VAL A 152 -3.21 -4.32 4.48
C VAL A 152 -2.48 -5.54 3.90
N MET A 153 -2.35 -5.60 2.58
CA MET A 153 -1.65 -6.66 1.86
C MET A 153 -0.15 -6.69 2.22
N VAL A 154 0.54 -5.55 2.27
CA VAL A 154 1.96 -5.48 2.66
C VAL A 154 2.16 -5.94 4.10
N LEU A 155 1.31 -5.51 5.04
CA LEU A 155 1.43 -5.91 6.44
C LEU A 155 1.04 -7.39 6.66
N ALA A 156 0.18 -7.97 5.83
CA ALA A 156 -0.03 -9.42 5.81
C ALA A 156 1.24 -10.18 5.40
N HIS A 157 1.97 -9.72 4.38
CA HIS A 157 3.28 -10.29 4.03
C HIS A 157 4.27 -10.18 5.20
N LEU A 158 4.30 -9.02 5.87
CA LEU A 158 5.14 -8.83 7.04
C LEU A 158 4.78 -9.78 8.19
N PHE A 159 3.49 -9.97 8.46
CA PHE A 159 2.99 -10.86 9.50
C PHE A 159 3.59 -12.26 9.36
N PHE A 160 3.55 -12.83 8.16
CA PHE A 160 4.12 -14.16 7.89
C PHE A 160 5.65 -14.16 7.85
N LEU A 161 6.29 -13.14 7.27
CA LEU A 161 7.76 -13.00 7.27
C LEU A 161 8.37 -12.92 8.68
N MET A 162 7.58 -12.48 9.66
CA MET A 162 7.95 -12.45 11.08
C MET A 162 7.64 -13.77 11.82
N GLY A 163 7.19 -14.82 11.11
CA GLY A 163 6.89 -16.13 11.69
C GLY A 163 5.60 -16.18 12.49
N ASN A 164 4.66 -15.27 12.24
CA ASN A 164 3.32 -15.39 12.85
C ASN A 164 2.47 -16.37 12.04
N CYS A 165 1.65 -17.16 12.75
CA CYS A 165 0.72 -18.11 12.16
C CYS A 165 -0.71 -17.58 12.24
N LEU A 166 -1.51 -17.89 11.22
CA LEU A 166 -2.88 -17.42 11.10
C LEU A 166 -3.81 -18.19 12.06
N THR A 167 -4.52 -17.46 12.89
CA THR A 167 -5.74 -17.92 13.58
C THR A 167 -6.97 -17.28 12.92
N LYS A 168 -8.16 -17.85 13.15
CA LYS A 168 -9.43 -17.25 12.71
C LYS A 168 -9.58 -15.80 13.17
N GLU A 169 -9.11 -15.50 14.38
CA GLU A 169 -9.14 -14.15 14.94
C GLU A 169 -8.18 -13.22 14.19
N THR A 170 -6.91 -13.61 14.02
CA THR A 170 -5.93 -12.78 13.31
C THR A 170 -6.30 -12.56 11.83
N GLU A 171 -6.93 -13.54 11.18
CA GLU A 171 -7.43 -13.40 9.81
C GLU A 171 -8.46 -12.28 9.69
N ILE A 172 -9.45 -12.24 10.60
CA ILE A 172 -10.48 -11.20 10.60
C ILE A 172 -9.85 -9.83 10.89
N LEU A 173 -8.98 -9.77 11.90
CA LEU A 173 -8.35 -8.53 12.32
C LEU A 173 -7.41 -7.95 11.25
N LEU A 174 -6.72 -8.79 10.46
CA LEU A 174 -5.79 -8.32 9.45
C LEU A 174 -6.48 -7.42 8.41
N SER A 175 -7.72 -7.73 8.02
CA SER A 175 -8.41 -7.08 6.90
C SER A 175 -9.60 -6.19 7.30
N ASN A 176 -9.86 -5.95 8.60
CA ASN A 176 -11.07 -5.23 9.03
C ASN A 176 -10.88 -4.20 10.14
N ASP A 177 -10.43 -4.58 11.34
CA ASP A 177 -10.38 -3.69 12.51
C ASP A 177 -9.13 -3.90 13.39
N GLY A 178 -8.18 -4.69 12.92
CA GLY A 178 -6.88 -4.86 13.56
C GLY A 178 -5.91 -3.72 13.27
N VAL A 179 -4.71 -3.84 13.85
CA VAL A 179 -3.65 -2.84 13.72
C VAL A 179 -3.28 -2.55 12.26
N THR A 180 -3.32 -3.55 11.39
CA THR A 180 -3.01 -3.41 9.96
C THR A 180 -4.03 -2.54 9.24
N TYR A 181 -5.32 -2.76 9.48
CA TYR A 181 -6.40 -1.94 8.91
C TYR A 181 -6.29 -0.50 9.40
N SER A 182 -5.97 -0.28 10.68
CA SER A 182 -5.80 1.07 11.22
C SER A 182 -4.58 1.80 10.64
N VAL A 183 -3.46 1.11 10.35
CA VAL A 183 -2.33 1.72 9.62
C VAL A 183 -2.74 2.08 8.20
N ALA A 184 -3.46 1.20 7.52
CA ALA A 184 -3.93 1.41 6.16
C ALA A 184 -4.93 2.58 6.07
N LYS A 185 -5.86 2.67 7.03
CA LYS A 185 -6.79 3.79 7.16
C LYS A 185 -6.06 5.11 7.40
N LEU A 186 -5.06 5.10 8.28
CA LEU A 186 -4.23 6.28 8.53
C LEU A 186 -3.53 6.75 7.25
N LEU A 187 -2.90 5.81 6.52
CA LEU A 187 -2.24 6.13 5.26
C LEU A 187 -3.23 6.73 4.27
N ARG A 188 -4.35 6.06 3.98
CA ARG A 188 -5.36 6.55 3.04
C ARG A 188 -5.86 7.94 3.39
N LEU A 189 -6.15 8.22 4.66
CA LEU A 189 -6.62 9.55 5.07
C LEU A 189 -5.55 10.64 4.91
N VAL A 190 -4.27 10.33 5.17
CA VAL A 190 -3.17 11.30 5.03
C VAL A 190 -2.80 11.51 3.56
N ASP A 191 -2.88 10.44 2.76
CA ASP A 191 -2.67 10.48 1.31
C ASP A 191 -3.73 11.37 0.65
N ASP A 192 -5.00 11.11 0.93
CA ASP A 192 -6.14 11.90 0.41
C ASP A 192 -6.23 13.32 1.00
N LEU A 193 -5.47 13.64 2.06
CA LEU A 193 -5.29 15.00 2.57
C LEU A 193 -4.27 15.79 1.75
N GLY A 194 -3.30 15.09 1.16
CA GLY A 194 -2.43 15.67 0.15
C GLY A 194 -3.32 16.14 -1.00
N THR A 195 -3.30 17.45 -1.27
CA THR A 195 -3.93 17.96 -2.49
C THR A 195 -3.44 17.11 -3.66
N ALA A 196 -4.37 16.49 -4.40
CA ALA A 196 -4.21 15.52 -5.50
C ALA A 196 -3.26 15.96 -6.63
N GLN A 197 -2.03 16.31 -6.28
CA GLN A 197 -0.94 16.72 -7.12
C GLN A 197 0.17 15.66 -7.07
N ASP A 198 -0.17 14.39 -6.78
CA ASP A 198 0.79 13.31 -6.96
C ASP A 198 1.18 13.28 -8.45
N GLU A 199 2.48 13.22 -8.69
CA GLU A 199 3.09 13.56 -9.97
C GLU A 199 2.49 12.71 -11.10
N GLN A 200 1.77 13.39 -12.03
CA GLN A 200 1.22 12.88 -13.31
C GLN A 200 -0.23 12.37 -13.32
N GLN A 201 -0.96 12.34 -12.21
CA GLN A 201 -2.33 11.77 -12.20
C GLN A 201 -3.45 12.74 -12.59
N GLU A 202 -3.16 14.03 -12.87
CA GLU A 202 -4.09 15.05 -13.40
C GLU A 202 -5.52 15.08 -12.79
N GLY A 203 -5.72 14.59 -11.56
CA GLY A 203 -7.02 14.48 -10.91
C GLY A 203 -7.94 13.39 -11.48
N TYR A 204 -7.38 12.36 -12.11
CA TYR A 204 -8.11 11.16 -12.54
C TYR A 204 -8.30 10.14 -11.40
N ASP A 205 -7.63 10.33 -10.27
CA ASP A 205 -7.85 9.63 -9.02
C ASP A 205 -8.85 10.41 -8.15
N GLY A 206 -9.83 9.72 -7.58
CA GLY A 206 -10.75 10.33 -6.63
C GLY A 206 -10.21 10.25 -5.20
N SER A 207 -10.60 11.21 -4.35
CA SER A 207 -10.17 11.27 -2.94
C SER A 207 -11.35 11.19 -1.96
N TYR A 208 -11.05 10.86 -0.69
CA TYR A 208 -12.04 10.93 0.38
C TYR A 208 -12.59 12.35 0.54
N ILE A 209 -11.75 13.37 0.38
CA ILE A 209 -12.14 14.78 0.46
C ILE A 209 -13.22 15.08 -0.59
N GLU A 210 -13.01 14.69 -1.85
CA GLU A 210 -13.97 14.89 -2.93
C GLU A 210 -15.29 14.15 -2.67
N CYS A 211 -15.23 12.88 -2.26
CA CYS A 211 -16.41 12.11 -1.92
C CYS A 211 -17.20 12.77 -0.78
N TYR A 212 -16.50 13.27 0.25
CA TYR A 212 -17.12 13.89 1.42
C TYR A 212 -17.74 15.25 1.09
N MET A 213 -17.04 16.09 0.32
CA MET A 213 -17.54 17.37 -0.15
C MET A 213 -18.79 17.21 -1.02
N LYS A 214 -18.79 16.23 -1.93
CA LYS A 214 -19.94 15.92 -2.79
C LYS A 214 -21.15 15.41 -2.00
N GLU A 215 -20.94 14.69 -0.90
CA GLU A 215 -22.01 14.20 -0.03
C GLU A 215 -22.58 15.30 0.89
N HIS A 216 -21.78 16.31 1.22
CA HIS A 216 -22.13 17.39 2.15
C HIS A 216 -22.02 18.77 1.49
N ASP A 217 -22.97 19.08 0.60
CA ASP A 217 -23.09 20.38 -0.05
C ASP A 217 -23.06 21.52 0.99
N GLY A 218 -22.15 22.48 0.81
CA GLY A 218 -22.03 23.69 1.64
C GLY A 218 -20.89 23.70 2.67
N HIS A 219 -20.12 22.62 2.82
CA HIS A 219 -18.87 22.65 3.60
C HIS A 219 -17.74 23.33 2.82
N SER A 220 -16.93 24.16 3.50
CA SER A 220 -15.70 24.67 2.93
C SER A 220 -14.62 23.59 2.91
N LEU A 221 -13.63 23.73 2.02
CA LEU A 221 -12.50 22.80 1.93
C LEU A 221 -11.76 22.70 3.28
N GLU A 222 -11.61 23.83 3.98
CA GLU A 222 -10.97 23.89 5.30
C GLU A 222 -11.74 23.06 6.34
N SER A 223 -13.08 23.15 6.36
CA SER A 223 -13.90 22.35 7.27
C SER A 223 -13.77 20.84 7.00
N VAL A 224 -13.66 20.45 5.72
CA VAL A 224 -13.44 19.04 5.37
C VAL A 224 -12.03 18.59 5.75
N HIS A 225 -11.01 19.44 5.56
CA HIS A 225 -9.65 19.15 6.03
C HIS A 225 -9.60 18.96 7.56
N GLU A 226 -10.27 19.82 8.33
CA GLU A 226 -10.39 19.68 9.78
C GLU A 226 -11.08 18.36 10.18
N HIS A 227 -12.15 17.99 9.47
CA HIS A 227 -12.84 16.71 9.68
C HIS A 227 -11.92 15.51 9.43
N VAL A 228 -11.18 15.49 8.32
CA VAL A 228 -10.27 14.40 7.99
C VAL A 228 -9.09 14.34 8.97
N MET A 229 -8.56 15.49 9.41
CA MET A 229 -7.54 15.56 10.46
C MET A 229 -8.05 15.03 11.81
N ALA A 230 -9.31 15.26 12.15
CA ALA A 230 -9.93 14.65 13.32
C ALA A 230 -10.00 13.11 13.17
N MET A 231 -10.38 12.60 12.00
CA MET A 231 -10.37 11.15 11.72
C MET A 231 -8.98 10.54 11.79
N VAL A 232 -7.94 11.26 11.35
CA VAL A 232 -6.53 10.89 11.49
C VAL A 232 -6.16 10.79 12.97
N SER A 233 -6.55 11.77 13.79
CA SER A 233 -6.33 11.77 15.25
C SER A 233 -7.01 10.58 15.93
N ASP A 234 -8.27 10.31 15.61
CA ASP A 234 -9.03 9.16 16.16
C ASP A 234 -8.40 7.81 15.76
N THR A 235 -7.88 7.74 14.53
CA THR A 235 -7.18 6.55 14.02
C THR A 235 -5.86 6.35 14.76
N TRP A 236 -5.12 7.42 15.08
CA TRP A 236 -3.94 7.36 15.95
C TRP A 236 -4.25 6.89 17.37
N GLU A 237 -5.32 7.37 17.98
CA GLU A 237 -5.75 6.91 19.30
C GLU A 237 -6.06 5.40 19.28
N THR A 238 -6.75 4.94 18.23
CA THR A 238 -7.06 3.52 18.01
C THR A 238 -5.79 2.70 17.84
N LEU A 239 -4.84 3.15 17.01
CA LEU A 239 -3.55 2.50 16.81
C LEU A 239 -2.76 2.38 18.11
N ASN A 240 -2.74 3.44 18.93
CA ASN A 240 -2.06 3.40 20.23
C ASN A 240 -2.68 2.35 21.16
N LYS A 241 -4.01 2.26 21.21
CA LYS A 241 -4.73 1.23 21.98
C LYS A 241 -4.39 -0.18 21.48
N GLN A 242 -4.51 -0.44 20.17
CA GLN A 242 -4.19 -1.75 19.58
C GLN A 242 -2.72 -2.12 19.77
N GLY A 243 -1.83 -1.15 19.60
CA GLY A 243 -0.38 -1.32 19.69
C GLY A 243 0.11 -1.61 21.11
N LEU A 244 -0.56 -1.07 22.14
CA LEU A 244 -0.25 -1.28 23.56
C LEU A 244 -1.07 -2.41 24.21
N CYS A 245 -2.08 -2.94 23.52
CA CYS A 245 -2.97 -3.97 24.05
C CYS A 245 -2.20 -5.27 24.37
N SER A 246 -2.18 -5.66 25.65
CA SER A 246 -1.53 -6.89 26.11
C SER A 246 -2.29 -8.16 25.71
N THR A 247 -3.60 -8.05 25.49
CA THR A 247 -4.48 -9.16 25.08
C THR A 247 -4.62 -9.27 23.55
N SER A 248 -3.86 -8.49 22.78
CA SER A 248 -3.91 -8.58 21.32
C SER A 248 -3.44 -9.97 20.84
N PRO A 249 -4.12 -10.58 19.85
CA PRO A 249 -3.67 -11.84 19.26
C PRO A 249 -2.43 -11.67 18.37
N PHE A 250 -2.02 -10.43 18.07
CA PHE A 250 -0.80 -10.13 17.33
C PHE A 250 0.42 -10.07 18.25
N SER A 251 1.54 -10.64 17.77
CA SER A 251 2.80 -10.59 18.51
C SER A 251 3.25 -9.14 18.78
N PRO A 252 3.91 -8.87 19.92
CA PRO A 252 4.41 -7.53 20.24
C PRO A 252 5.33 -6.95 19.16
N SER A 253 6.17 -7.80 18.56
CA SER A 253 7.07 -7.41 17.47
C SER A 253 6.30 -6.95 16.24
N PHE A 254 5.25 -7.67 15.84
CA PHE A 254 4.42 -7.30 14.69
C PHE A 254 3.66 -6.00 14.95
N ARG A 255 3.02 -5.85 16.11
CA ARG A 255 2.34 -4.60 16.48
C ARG A 255 3.27 -3.40 16.49
N LYS A 256 4.50 -3.57 17.01
CA LYS A 256 5.53 -2.52 16.99
C LYS A 256 5.93 -2.15 15.56
N ALA A 257 6.07 -3.13 14.67
CA ALA A 257 6.39 -2.87 13.27
C ALA A 257 5.25 -2.10 12.57
N CYS A 258 3.99 -2.46 12.81
CA CYS A 258 2.82 -1.74 12.30
C CYS A 258 2.77 -0.29 12.82
N LEU A 259 2.99 -0.07 14.11
CA LEU A 259 3.08 1.28 14.68
C LEU A 259 4.21 2.11 14.07
N ASN A 260 5.37 1.49 13.83
CA ASN A 260 6.48 2.17 13.18
C ASN A 260 6.18 2.48 11.70
N ALA A 261 5.46 1.61 10.99
CA ALA A 261 4.96 1.90 9.65
C ALA A 261 3.98 3.09 9.67
N ALA A 262 3.03 3.14 10.61
CA ALA A 262 2.14 4.29 10.77
C ALA A 262 2.91 5.62 11.00
N ARG A 263 4.00 5.58 11.77
CA ARG A 263 4.86 6.77 12.00
C ARG A 263 5.55 7.28 10.74
N MET A 264 5.75 6.42 9.74
CA MET A 264 6.33 6.82 8.47
C MET A 264 5.34 7.53 7.55
N VAL A 265 4.02 7.37 7.75
CA VAL A 265 3.00 7.93 6.86
C VAL A 265 3.20 9.44 6.63
N PRO A 266 3.31 10.30 7.67
CA PRO A 266 3.52 11.74 7.44
C PRO A 266 4.85 12.07 6.77
N THR A 267 5.88 11.24 6.92
CA THR A 267 7.18 11.43 6.24
C THR A 267 7.10 11.07 4.76
N MET A 268 6.22 10.13 4.40
CA MET A 268 6.09 9.60 3.05
C MET A 268 5.09 10.38 2.19
N TYR A 269 4.12 11.05 2.84
CA TYR A 269 3.03 11.80 2.20
C TYR A 269 2.96 13.27 2.64
N GLY A 270 3.89 13.73 3.49
CA GLY A 270 4.04 15.13 3.86
C GLY A 270 4.81 15.91 2.81
N TYR A 271 4.24 15.98 1.59
CA TYR A 271 4.82 16.71 0.48
C TYR A 271 4.99 18.20 0.84
N GLY A 272 6.19 18.71 0.62
CA GLY A 272 6.50 20.14 0.68
C GLY A 272 6.30 20.81 -0.67
N GLU A 273 6.83 22.03 -0.82
CA GLU A 273 6.81 22.74 -2.10
C GLU A 273 7.46 21.92 -3.23
N ASN A 274 6.89 21.98 -4.43
CA ASN A 274 7.32 21.26 -5.63
C ASN A 274 7.30 19.73 -5.50
N HIS A 275 6.34 19.15 -4.77
CA HIS A 275 6.18 17.69 -4.61
C HIS A 275 7.39 16.96 -4.00
N ARG A 276 8.23 17.71 -3.27
CA ARG A 276 9.40 17.14 -2.62
C ARG A 276 9.06 16.59 -1.24
N LEU A 277 9.78 15.56 -0.83
CA LEU A 277 9.71 15.00 0.52
C LEU A 277 11.00 15.34 1.30
N PRO A 278 11.19 16.60 1.73
CA PRO A 278 12.47 17.07 2.30
C PRO A 278 12.90 16.28 3.55
N VAL A 279 11.94 15.85 4.37
CA VAL A 279 12.19 15.03 5.55
C VAL A 279 12.72 13.65 5.14
N LEU A 280 12.08 13.01 4.16
CA LEU A 280 12.51 11.72 3.63
C LEU A 280 13.89 11.82 2.97
N GLU A 281 14.11 12.83 2.11
CA GLU A 281 15.41 13.08 1.48
C GLU A 281 16.53 13.25 2.51
N HIS A 282 16.26 13.99 3.59
CA HIS A 282 17.21 14.17 4.69
C HIS A 282 17.53 12.84 5.37
N HIS A 283 16.53 12.02 5.67
CA HIS A 283 16.74 10.70 6.27
C HIS A 283 17.53 9.77 5.35
N ILE A 284 17.23 9.76 4.05
CA ILE A 284 17.96 8.98 3.04
C ILE A 284 19.45 9.39 3.03
N LYS A 285 19.73 10.69 2.94
CA LYS A 285 21.11 11.23 2.95
C LYS A 285 21.87 10.86 4.22
N SER A 286 21.20 10.95 5.38
CA SER A 286 21.80 10.67 6.68
C SER A 286 22.12 9.18 6.86
N LEU A 287 21.22 8.29 6.43
CA LEU A 287 21.33 6.85 6.67
C LEU A 287 22.22 6.13 5.66
N LEU A 288 22.31 6.60 4.41
CA LEU A 288 22.96 5.85 3.33
C LEU A 288 24.39 6.30 3.00
N ARG A 289 24.90 7.36 3.64
CA ARG A 289 26.31 7.82 3.66
C ARG A 289 27.13 7.84 2.34
N ASP A 290 26.52 7.68 1.16
CA ASP A 290 27.22 7.76 -0.12
C ASP A 290 26.58 8.82 -1.05
N THR A 291 27.35 9.88 -1.30
CA THR A 291 26.92 11.11 -1.99
C THR A 291 26.88 10.98 -3.52
N THR A 292 27.31 9.84 -4.07
CA THR A 292 27.19 9.54 -5.51
C THR A 292 25.88 8.84 -5.87
N PHE A 293 25.28 8.07 -4.95
CA PHE A 293 24.02 7.34 -5.18
C PHE A 293 22.77 8.23 -5.00
N THR A 294 22.88 9.27 -4.18
CA THR A 294 21.76 10.18 -3.84
C THR A 294 21.41 11.15 -4.97
N LYS A 295 22.32 11.42 -5.90
CA LYS A 295 22.09 12.37 -7.00
C LYS A 295 21.23 11.81 -8.14
N SER A 296 21.26 10.51 -8.42
CA SER A 296 20.45 9.92 -9.51
C SER A 296 19.05 9.48 -9.09
N ILE A 297 18.62 9.80 -7.86
CA ILE A 297 17.37 9.32 -7.24
C ILE A 297 16.46 10.50 -6.84
N MET A 298 16.99 11.73 -6.79
CA MET A 298 16.23 12.95 -6.49
C MET A 298 15.93 13.81 -7.74
N GLU A 299 16.28 13.31 -8.93
CA GLU A 299 15.96 13.85 -10.26
C GLU A 299 15.20 12.76 -11.02
#